data_AF-A0A1J5H5K7-F1
#
_entry.id   AF-A0A1J5H5K7-F1
#
_cell.length_a   1.000
_cell.length_b   1.000
_cell.length_c   1.000
_cell.angle_alpha   90.00
_cell.angle_beta   90.00
_cell.angle_gamma   90.00
#
_symmetry.space_group_name_H-M   'P 1'
#
loop_
_entity.id
_entity.type
_entity.pdbx_description
1 polymer ?
#
loop_
_entity_poly.entity_id
_entity_poly.type
_entity_poly.pdbx_seq_one_letter_code
_entity_poly.pdbx_strand_id
1 'polypeptide(L)'
;MISTNLSDRPSSTSSTLMKARRFGIFSVLAIATSTMAIASSTEAQIAVDGSTATEVKGNVISPTGAGTVNGGNLYNSFQEFNVPTSGVIFNTGNSSVDGNRINNIINRVTGDNPSAILGTIESRQAFPNANLFLLNPNGVIFSPSAKLDIGGSFNVNTGTGLGFDQNQKFIVDRNSLIFPSGDPKNIQFSVSQPAAIINQGNLSVAAGKDIAITAGTVINSGNLSAPNGNVNIAAVAGNSQVELRSPDLVLGLSVSPNTIPSTWNGQIASLSKLAEALTGKVDQANQVVVKPDGSIALVVSPSASDIAVKDGMAIASGSINVSSDSGKGGNIGVFGKQVGLVNAQVNASGATGGGTVLIGGDVQGKGTVPNALQTYIDASSNIFANGLLTGDGGKVIIWADRSTQFYGAIAARGGDISGNGGFVEVSGKDNLIYQGSTDTRAINGNTGTLLLDPQNIEVTFGSNVPAQLAANDQFADPPVNGMAQ
;
A
#
# COMPACT_ATOMS: atom_id res chain seq x y z
N MET A 1 -34.28 53.14 -64.98
CA MET A 1 -34.14 52.55 -66.33
C MET A 1 -35.20 51.48 -66.51
N ILE A 2 -35.44 51.00 -67.73
CA ILE A 2 -36.65 50.25 -68.12
C ILE A 2 -36.38 48.73 -68.16
N SER A 3 -37.31 47.93 -67.60
CA SER A 3 -37.72 46.59 -68.07
C SER A 3 -38.88 46.12 -67.17
N THR A 4 -40.16 46.27 -67.53
CA THR A 4 -41.01 45.49 -68.48
C THR A 4 -41.44 44.10 -68.00
N ASN A 5 -42.75 43.87 -68.05
CA ASN A 5 -43.44 42.65 -67.64
C ASN A 5 -43.13 41.44 -68.53
N LEU A 6 -43.40 40.23 -68.01
CA LEU A 6 -44.05 39.17 -68.76
C LEU A 6 -44.91 38.31 -67.81
N SER A 7 -46.01 37.77 -68.33
CA SER A 7 -46.96 36.91 -67.61
C SER A 7 -46.77 35.45 -68.00
N ASP A 8 -47.19 34.52 -67.13
CA ASP A 8 -48.40 33.71 -67.42
C ASP A 8 -48.83 32.81 -66.25
N ARG A 9 -50.00 32.19 -66.43
CA ARG A 9 -50.78 31.29 -65.54
C ARG A 9 -50.89 29.91 -66.24
N PRO A 10 -51.57 28.83 -65.75
CA PRO A 10 -52.63 28.80 -64.71
C PRO A 10 -52.73 27.56 -63.77
N SER A 11 -53.67 27.65 -62.80
CA SER A 11 -54.63 26.61 -62.31
C SER A 11 -54.21 25.23 -61.75
N SER A 12 -54.99 24.54 -60.88
CA SER A 12 -55.87 24.92 -59.73
C SER A 12 -56.65 23.70 -59.18
N THR A 13 -56.69 23.49 -57.86
CA THR A 13 -57.79 22.94 -57.01
C THR A 13 -57.35 23.10 -55.54
N SER A 14 -58.12 23.62 -54.55
CA SER A 14 -59.42 23.19 -53.96
C SER A 14 -59.29 21.84 -53.21
N SER A 15 -59.69 21.61 -51.94
CA SER A 15 -60.41 22.38 -50.88
C SER A 15 -60.19 21.69 -49.48
N THR A 16 -60.70 22.04 -48.28
CA THR A 16 -61.56 23.10 -47.68
C THR A 16 -61.44 23.07 -46.11
N LEU A 17 -62.07 24.03 -45.40
CA LEU A 17 -62.33 24.10 -43.93
C LEU A 17 -61.09 24.20 -42.99
N MET A 18 -61.19 24.61 -41.70
CA MET A 18 -62.34 24.73 -40.77
C MET A 18 -62.30 26.01 -39.88
N LYS A 19 -63.32 26.24 -39.02
CA LYS A 19 -63.55 27.48 -38.24
C LYS A 19 -63.10 27.40 -36.77
N ALA A 20 -62.67 28.53 -36.21
CA ALA A 20 -62.27 28.67 -34.79
C ALA A 20 -63.45 28.81 -33.79
N ARG A 21 -63.22 28.49 -32.50
CA ARG A 21 -64.08 28.95 -31.38
C ARG A 21 -63.43 28.85 -29.98
N ARG A 22 -63.54 29.97 -29.23
CA ARG A 22 -63.59 30.15 -27.76
C ARG A 22 -62.34 29.86 -26.88
N PHE A 23 -62.12 30.80 -25.95
CA PHE A 23 -61.26 30.68 -24.77
C PHE A 23 -61.90 29.82 -23.67
N GLY A 24 -61.06 29.21 -22.83
CA GLY A 24 -61.41 28.67 -21.51
C GLY A 24 -60.17 28.66 -20.62
N ILE A 25 -60.32 29.08 -19.35
CA ILE A 25 -59.22 29.09 -18.37
C ILE A 25 -59.21 27.75 -17.65
N PHE A 26 -58.04 27.09 -17.61
CA PHE A 26 -57.83 25.87 -16.82
C PHE A 26 -56.77 26.11 -15.74
N SER A 27 -57.19 26.02 -14.48
CA SER A 27 -56.28 25.97 -13.33
C SER A 27 -55.73 24.56 -13.18
N VAL A 28 -54.41 24.37 -13.27
CA VAL A 28 -53.77 23.07 -13.09
C VAL A 28 -53.54 22.81 -11.61
N LEU A 29 -54.29 21.87 -11.03
CA LEU A 29 -54.09 21.41 -9.66
C LEU A 29 -53.00 20.32 -9.63
N ALA A 30 -51.80 20.67 -9.18
CA ALA A 30 -50.68 19.74 -9.07
C ALA A 30 -50.85 18.82 -7.84
N ILE A 31 -51.18 17.54 -8.07
CA ILE A 31 -51.26 16.53 -7.01
C ILE A 31 -49.84 15.99 -6.76
N ALA A 32 -49.25 16.37 -5.62
CA ALA A 32 -47.94 15.89 -5.21
C ALA A 32 -48.01 14.45 -4.65
N THR A 33 -47.84 13.44 -5.52
CA THR A 33 -47.71 12.04 -5.10
C THR A 33 -46.35 11.81 -4.47
N SER A 34 -46.30 11.73 -3.13
CA SER A 34 -45.08 11.42 -2.39
C SER A 34 -44.67 9.95 -2.57
N THR A 35 -43.84 9.69 -3.57
CA THR A 35 -43.18 8.38 -3.72
C THR A 35 -42.20 8.17 -2.58
N MET A 36 -42.57 7.36 -1.59
CA MET A 36 -41.60 6.83 -0.64
C MET A 36 -40.59 5.97 -1.39
N ALA A 37 -39.37 6.48 -1.56
CA ALA A 37 -38.25 5.66 -1.96
C ALA A 37 -37.98 4.67 -0.81
N ILE A 38 -38.38 3.41 -1.01
CA ILE A 38 -37.91 2.32 -0.15
C ILE A 38 -36.41 2.23 -0.41
N ALA A 39 -35.61 2.69 0.56
CA ALA A 39 -34.17 2.52 0.51
C ALA A 39 -33.88 1.02 0.46
N SER A 40 -33.36 0.54 -0.66
CA SER A 40 -32.78 -0.79 -0.76
C SER A 40 -31.75 -0.92 0.34
N SER A 41 -31.91 -1.91 1.22
CA SER A 41 -30.95 -2.18 2.28
C SER A 41 -29.57 -2.37 1.64
N THR A 42 -28.65 -1.45 1.93
CA THR A 42 -27.24 -1.62 1.58
C THR A 42 -26.77 -2.94 2.17
N GLU A 43 -26.13 -3.77 1.36
CA GLU A 43 -25.48 -4.98 1.86
C GLU A 43 -24.52 -4.60 2.99
N ALA A 44 -24.48 -5.43 4.03
CA ALA A 44 -23.80 -5.09 5.28
C ALA A 44 -22.28 -5.07 5.05
N GLN A 45 -21.75 -3.88 4.80
CA GLN A 45 -20.32 -3.62 4.52
C GLN A 45 -19.37 -4.27 5.54
N ILE A 46 -19.85 -4.51 6.76
CA ILE A 46 -19.18 -5.29 7.79
C ILE A 46 -20.17 -6.35 8.28
N ALA A 47 -19.78 -7.62 8.18
CA ALA A 47 -20.58 -8.77 8.59
C ALA A 47 -19.71 -9.76 9.36
N VAL A 48 -20.12 -10.16 10.57
CA VAL A 48 -19.42 -11.20 11.35
C VAL A 48 -19.67 -12.60 10.76
N ASP A 49 -18.69 -13.51 10.84
CA ASP A 49 -18.87 -14.90 10.41
C ASP A 49 -19.47 -15.82 11.50
N GLY A 50 -19.67 -15.30 12.70
CA GLY A 50 -20.18 -16.02 13.87
C GLY A 50 -19.17 -16.92 14.60
N SER A 51 -17.89 -16.93 14.20
CA SER A 51 -16.84 -17.73 14.85
C SER A 51 -16.17 -17.04 16.05
N THR A 52 -16.39 -15.73 16.23
CA THR A 52 -15.96 -14.96 17.42
C THR A 52 -17.15 -14.30 18.13
N ALA A 53 -16.99 -14.03 19.43
CA ALA A 53 -17.96 -13.29 20.24
C ALA A 53 -17.83 -11.77 19.97
N THR A 54 -18.24 -11.39 18.75
CA THR A 54 -18.19 -10.03 18.19
C THR A 54 -19.58 -9.65 17.68
N GLU A 55 -20.01 -8.41 17.89
CA GLU A 55 -21.19 -7.81 17.28
C GLU A 55 -20.84 -6.56 16.46
N VAL A 56 -21.70 -6.24 15.50
CA VAL A 56 -21.61 -5.05 14.65
C VAL A 56 -22.95 -4.31 14.72
N LYS A 57 -22.91 -3.02 15.06
CA LYS A 57 -24.09 -2.16 15.25
C LYS A 57 -23.90 -0.87 14.46
N GLY A 58 -24.33 -0.89 13.20
CA GLY A 58 -23.90 0.12 12.23
C GLY A 58 -22.39 0.06 12.05
N ASN A 59 -21.71 1.18 12.23
CA ASN A 59 -20.25 1.28 12.11
C ASN A 59 -19.49 0.91 13.41
N VAL A 60 -20.21 0.56 14.48
CA VAL A 60 -19.60 0.18 15.77
C VAL A 60 -19.35 -1.32 15.80
N ILE A 61 -18.12 -1.70 16.15
CA ILE A 61 -17.67 -3.08 16.33
C ILE A 61 -17.33 -3.28 17.81
N SER A 62 -17.90 -4.29 18.45
CA SER A 62 -17.62 -4.57 19.87
C SER A 62 -17.66 -6.06 20.20
N PRO A 63 -16.87 -6.55 21.17
CA PRO A 63 -17.02 -7.90 21.70
C PRO A 63 -18.36 -8.06 22.45
N THR A 64 -18.83 -9.30 22.59
CA THR A 64 -20.04 -9.65 23.35
C THR A 64 -19.71 -10.57 24.52
N GLY A 65 -20.38 -10.38 25.66
CA GLY A 65 -20.11 -11.14 26.88
C GLY A 65 -18.65 -10.95 27.33
N ALA A 66 -17.88 -12.05 27.36
CA ALA A 66 -16.44 -12.02 27.66
C ALA A 66 -15.53 -11.70 26.45
N GLY A 67 -16.10 -11.65 25.23
CA GLY A 67 -15.35 -11.58 23.97
C GLY A 67 -14.57 -12.85 23.66
N THR A 68 -14.01 -12.94 22.44
CA THR A 68 -13.01 -13.96 22.11
C THR A 68 -11.62 -13.43 22.45
N VAL A 69 -11.28 -13.44 23.74
CA VAL A 69 -10.02 -12.89 24.27
C VAL A 69 -9.12 -14.01 24.80
N ASN A 70 -7.86 -14.03 24.39
CA ASN A 70 -6.84 -14.92 24.98
C ASN A 70 -5.47 -14.23 25.06
N GLY A 71 -4.83 -14.25 26.23
CA GLY A 71 -3.45 -13.78 26.42
C GLY A 71 -3.16 -12.32 26.00
N GLY A 72 -4.17 -11.43 26.04
CA GLY A 72 -4.05 -10.04 25.57
C GLY A 72 -4.44 -9.83 24.10
N ASN A 73 -4.77 -10.89 23.35
CA ASN A 73 -5.32 -10.80 22.01
C ASN A 73 -6.85 -10.77 22.08
N LEU A 74 -7.49 -9.79 21.44
CA LEU A 74 -8.93 -9.77 21.15
C LEU A 74 -9.11 -10.20 19.69
N TYR A 75 -9.81 -11.32 19.46
CA TYR A 75 -10.09 -11.84 18.12
C TYR A 75 -11.47 -11.42 17.62
N ASN A 76 -11.51 -10.93 16.38
CA ASN A 76 -12.73 -10.71 15.61
C ASN A 76 -12.67 -11.46 14.28
N SER A 77 -13.80 -12.01 13.84
CA SER A 77 -13.88 -12.75 12.59
C SER A 77 -15.09 -12.32 11.76
N PHE A 78 -14.81 -12.00 10.50
CA PHE A 78 -15.73 -11.33 9.61
C PHE A 78 -15.94 -12.15 8.32
N GLN A 79 -17.19 -12.30 7.91
CA GLN A 79 -17.51 -12.69 6.54
C GLN A 79 -17.11 -11.56 5.58
N GLU A 80 -17.38 -10.29 5.95
CA GLU A 80 -16.95 -9.10 5.22
C GLU A 80 -16.47 -8.00 6.18
N PHE A 81 -15.44 -7.26 5.76
CA PHE A 81 -14.91 -6.10 6.50
C PHE A 81 -14.54 -4.99 5.52
N ASN A 82 -15.47 -4.05 5.32
CA ASN A 82 -15.28 -2.83 4.54
C ASN A 82 -15.59 -1.63 5.44
N VAL A 83 -14.74 -0.61 5.40
CA VAL A 83 -14.88 0.59 6.24
C VAL A 83 -15.52 1.69 5.38
N PRO A 84 -16.75 2.16 5.66
CA PRO A 84 -17.36 3.26 4.93
C PRO A 84 -16.54 4.56 5.06
N THR A 85 -16.86 5.55 4.22
CA THR A 85 -16.32 6.92 4.34
C THR A 85 -16.65 7.59 5.68
N SER A 86 -17.70 7.11 6.38
CA SER A 86 -18.05 7.49 7.76
C SER A 86 -17.23 6.77 8.85
N GLY A 87 -16.25 5.95 8.48
CA GLY A 87 -15.34 5.26 9.40
C GLY A 87 -15.96 4.10 10.18
N VAL A 88 -15.15 3.43 11.02
CA VAL A 88 -15.57 2.38 11.97
C VAL A 88 -14.97 2.63 13.34
N ILE A 89 -15.70 2.24 14.39
CA ILE A 89 -15.28 2.42 15.78
C ILE A 89 -15.26 1.07 16.48
N PHE A 90 -14.08 0.60 16.87
CA PHE A 90 -13.89 -0.50 17.81
C PHE A 90 -14.11 0.02 19.24
N ASN A 91 -15.07 -0.54 19.96
CA ASN A 91 -15.23 -0.27 21.40
C ASN A 91 -15.55 -1.55 22.20
N THR A 92 -15.73 -1.41 23.52
CA THR A 92 -16.00 -2.52 24.45
C THR A 92 -17.49 -2.85 24.59
N GLY A 93 -18.40 -2.07 24.02
CA GLY A 93 -19.85 -2.26 24.09
C GLY A 93 -20.37 -2.46 25.52
N ASN A 94 -21.21 -3.48 25.69
CA ASN A 94 -21.66 -3.96 27.01
C ASN A 94 -20.90 -5.24 27.45
N SER A 95 -19.68 -5.45 26.95
CA SER A 95 -18.85 -6.62 27.31
C SER A 95 -18.15 -6.44 28.66
N SER A 96 -17.55 -7.53 29.16
CA SER A 96 -16.59 -7.49 30.27
C SER A 96 -15.12 -7.37 29.80
N VAL A 97 -14.86 -6.92 28.56
CA VAL A 97 -13.50 -6.76 28.03
C VAL A 97 -12.91 -5.44 28.49
N ASP A 98 -11.88 -5.49 29.34
CA ASP A 98 -11.04 -4.33 29.65
C ASP A 98 -10.05 -4.05 28.52
N GLY A 99 -10.36 -3.06 27.69
CA GLY A 99 -9.55 -2.68 26.53
C GLY A 99 -8.15 -2.14 26.87
N ASN A 100 -7.88 -1.76 28.12
CA ASN A 100 -6.53 -1.38 28.57
C ASN A 100 -5.58 -2.59 28.62
N ARG A 101 -6.14 -3.81 28.72
CA ARG A 101 -5.42 -5.09 28.82
C ARG A 101 -5.32 -5.84 27.48
N ILE A 102 -5.76 -5.21 26.39
CA ILE A 102 -5.63 -5.75 25.03
C ILE A 102 -4.35 -5.20 24.40
N ASN A 103 -3.46 -6.12 24.03
CA ASN A 103 -2.22 -5.84 23.32
C ASN A 103 -2.45 -5.81 21.80
N ASN A 104 -3.32 -6.70 21.29
CA ASN A 104 -3.56 -6.88 19.87
C ASN A 104 -5.07 -7.07 19.60
N ILE A 105 -5.65 -6.26 18.71
CA ILE A 105 -6.96 -6.51 18.08
C ILE A 105 -6.68 -7.25 16.76
N ILE A 106 -7.07 -8.51 16.66
CA ILE A 106 -6.76 -9.38 15.53
C ILE A 106 -8.03 -9.69 14.75
N ASN A 107 -8.13 -9.14 13.54
CA ASN A 107 -9.29 -9.23 12.67
C ASN A 107 -8.96 -10.14 11.48
N ARG A 108 -9.73 -11.23 11.27
CA ARG A 108 -9.68 -12.04 10.04
C ARG A 108 -10.94 -11.85 9.20
N VAL A 109 -10.78 -11.83 7.87
CA VAL A 109 -11.88 -11.89 6.90
C VAL A 109 -11.89 -13.27 6.26
N THR A 110 -12.95 -14.05 6.49
CA THR A 110 -13.09 -15.45 6.07
C THR A 110 -14.01 -15.65 4.86
N GLY A 111 -14.64 -14.58 4.36
CA GLY A 111 -15.33 -14.59 3.07
C GLY A 111 -14.38 -14.41 1.89
N ASP A 112 -14.95 -14.32 0.69
CA ASP A 112 -14.25 -14.27 -0.61
C ASP A 112 -14.05 -12.85 -1.18
N ASN A 113 -14.47 -11.82 -0.43
CA ASN A 113 -14.38 -10.42 -0.87
C ASN A 113 -13.14 -9.69 -0.27
N PRO A 114 -12.48 -8.81 -1.05
CA PRO A 114 -11.42 -7.95 -0.55
C PRO A 114 -11.98 -6.84 0.35
N SER A 115 -11.13 -6.29 1.23
CA SER A 115 -11.52 -5.23 2.16
C SER A 115 -11.34 -3.83 1.53
N ALA A 116 -12.44 -3.12 1.31
CA ALA A 116 -12.41 -1.70 0.94
C ALA A 116 -12.41 -0.80 2.17
N ILE A 117 -11.30 -0.10 2.41
CA ILE A 117 -11.12 0.84 3.51
C ILE A 117 -11.28 2.27 2.97
N LEU A 118 -12.44 2.90 3.21
CA LEU A 118 -12.81 4.18 2.62
C LEU A 118 -12.79 5.37 3.61
N GLY A 119 -12.59 5.11 4.91
CA GLY A 119 -12.60 6.11 5.98
C GLY A 119 -11.70 5.72 7.16
N THR A 120 -11.95 6.29 8.34
CA THR A 120 -11.13 6.05 9.55
C THR A 120 -11.38 4.68 10.17
N ILE A 121 -10.33 3.97 10.59
CA ILE A 121 -10.42 2.89 11.58
C ILE A 121 -10.06 3.45 12.96
N GLU A 122 -11.03 3.56 13.84
CA GLU A 122 -10.88 4.11 15.19
C GLU A 122 -10.89 2.99 16.24
N SER A 123 -9.90 2.97 17.13
CA SER A 123 -9.86 2.05 18.28
C SER A 123 -9.24 2.66 19.54
N ARG A 124 -8.47 3.77 19.44
CA ARG A 124 -7.68 4.33 20.54
C ARG A 124 -8.48 4.58 21.81
N GLN A 125 -9.71 5.10 21.71
CA GLN A 125 -10.49 5.47 22.91
C GLN A 125 -10.84 4.28 23.82
N ALA A 126 -11.10 3.11 23.24
CA ALA A 126 -11.43 1.90 24.00
C ALA A 126 -10.21 0.99 24.22
N PHE A 127 -9.26 0.99 23.28
CA PHE A 127 -8.10 0.11 23.26
C PHE A 127 -6.80 0.93 23.11
N PRO A 128 -6.44 1.75 24.13
CA PRO A 128 -5.44 2.81 24.00
C PRO A 128 -4.01 2.32 23.73
N ASN A 129 -3.72 1.05 24.05
CA ASN A 129 -2.40 0.44 23.86
C ASN A 129 -2.35 -0.52 22.66
N ALA A 130 -3.50 -0.90 22.09
CA ALA A 130 -3.60 -2.10 21.26
C ALA A 130 -3.12 -1.89 19.82
N ASN A 131 -2.25 -2.78 19.36
CA ASN A 131 -1.94 -2.97 17.94
C ASN A 131 -3.20 -3.45 17.21
N LEU A 132 -3.33 -3.13 15.91
CA LEU A 132 -4.45 -3.60 15.09
C LEU A 132 -3.92 -4.42 13.90
N PHE A 133 -4.34 -5.68 13.86
CA PHE A 133 -4.05 -6.63 12.77
C PHE A 133 -5.29 -6.80 11.89
N LEU A 134 -5.11 -6.74 10.58
CA LEU A 134 -6.14 -7.05 9.57
C LEU A 134 -5.61 -8.08 8.58
N LEU A 135 -6.27 -9.25 8.55
CA LEU A 135 -5.99 -10.35 7.62
C LEU A 135 -7.14 -10.47 6.62
N ASN A 136 -6.86 -10.26 5.34
CA ASN A 136 -7.78 -10.60 4.25
C ASN A 136 -6.99 -11.18 3.07
N PRO A 137 -6.98 -12.52 2.86
CA PRO A 137 -6.29 -13.18 1.76
C PRO A 137 -6.68 -12.67 0.37
N ASN A 138 -7.90 -12.12 0.24
CA ASN A 138 -8.48 -11.65 -1.01
C ASN A 138 -7.99 -10.25 -1.41
N GLY A 139 -7.31 -9.53 -0.50
CA GLY A 139 -6.72 -8.21 -0.75
C GLY A 139 -7.34 -7.09 0.09
N VAL A 140 -6.64 -5.96 0.16
CA VAL A 140 -7.10 -4.76 0.88
C VAL A 140 -6.80 -3.51 0.04
N ILE A 141 -7.77 -2.60 -0.05
CA ILE A 141 -7.59 -1.28 -0.66
C ILE A 141 -7.86 -0.18 0.36
N PHE A 142 -7.02 0.84 0.40
CA PHE A 142 -7.22 2.04 1.21
C PHE A 142 -7.40 3.24 0.28
N SER A 143 -8.56 3.88 0.32
CA SER A 143 -8.86 5.06 -0.49
C SER A 143 -8.07 6.29 -0.01
N PRO A 144 -8.01 7.39 -0.79
CA PRO A 144 -7.42 8.66 -0.35
C PRO A 144 -8.05 9.26 0.93
N SER A 145 -9.22 8.78 1.36
CA SER A 145 -9.87 9.19 2.61
C SER A 145 -9.60 8.25 3.80
N ALA A 146 -8.94 7.11 3.58
CA ALA A 146 -8.63 6.14 4.63
C ALA A 146 -7.61 6.69 5.64
N LYS A 147 -7.88 6.41 6.93
CA LYS A 147 -7.12 6.89 8.09
C LYS A 147 -7.11 5.86 9.22
N LEU A 148 -6.24 6.06 10.20
CA LEU A 148 -6.17 5.28 11.43
C LEU A 148 -6.26 6.21 12.65
N ASP A 149 -7.01 5.81 13.67
CA ASP A 149 -6.86 6.31 15.04
C ASP A 149 -6.78 5.12 16.03
N ILE A 150 -5.62 4.45 16.04
CA ILE A 150 -5.37 3.23 16.80
C ILE A 150 -4.31 3.47 17.90
N GLY A 151 -4.40 2.70 19.00
CA GLY A 151 -3.49 2.81 20.14
C GLY A 151 -2.04 2.40 19.85
N GLY A 152 -1.86 1.25 19.19
CA GLY A 152 -0.57 0.64 18.90
C GLY A 152 -0.15 0.71 17.42
N SER A 153 0.62 -0.28 17.00
CA SER A 153 1.12 -0.46 15.63
C SER A 153 0.06 -1.08 14.70
N PHE A 154 0.10 -0.76 13.41
CA PHE A 154 -0.81 -1.30 12.39
C PHE A 154 -0.15 -2.42 11.57
N ASN A 155 -0.85 -3.53 11.39
CA ASN A 155 -0.38 -4.68 10.61
C ASN A 155 -1.49 -5.12 9.65
N VAL A 156 -1.32 -4.91 8.34
CA VAL A 156 -2.29 -5.38 7.33
C VAL A 156 -1.62 -6.35 6.37
N ASN A 157 -2.27 -7.49 6.13
CA ASN A 157 -1.70 -8.53 5.27
C ASN A 157 -2.75 -9.39 4.54
N THR A 158 -2.32 -10.01 3.44
CA THR A 158 -3.10 -10.99 2.67
C THR A 158 -2.69 -12.43 2.98
N GLY A 159 -2.23 -12.68 4.21
CA GLY A 159 -1.87 -14.00 4.70
C GLY A 159 -3.10 -14.83 5.07
N THR A 160 -2.99 -16.14 4.89
CA THR A 160 -4.00 -17.14 5.27
C THR A 160 -3.93 -17.54 6.75
N GLY A 161 -3.05 -16.91 7.54
CA GLY A 161 -3.03 -17.03 8.99
C GLY A 161 -1.82 -16.39 9.66
N LEU A 162 -1.89 -16.28 10.99
CA LEU A 162 -0.79 -15.91 11.87
C LEU A 162 -0.28 -17.14 12.64
N GLY A 163 1.03 -17.32 12.71
CA GLY A 163 1.68 -18.27 13.61
C GLY A 163 2.11 -17.61 14.92
N PHE A 164 2.06 -18.37 16.01
CA PHE A 164 2.37 -17.97 17.38
C PHE A 164 3.36 -18.97 18.01
N ASP A 165 3.71 -18.74 19.28
CA ASP A 165 4.54 -19.65 20.06
C ASP A 165 3.91 -21.06 20.15
N GLN A 166 4.74 -22.08 20.47
CA GLN A 166 4.33 -23.49 20.53
C GLN A 166 3.71 -24.04 19.21
N ASN A 167 4.04 -23.42 18.07
CA ASN A 167 3.49 -23.72 16.74
C ASN A 167 1.97 -23.55 16.62
N GLN A 168 1.33 -22.80 17.53
CA GLN A 168 -0.09 -22.47 17.40
C GLN A 168 -0.34 -21.54 16.21
N LYS A 169 -1.53 -21.64 15.60
CA LYS A 169 -1.90 -20.85 14.42
C LYS A 169 -3.33 -20.33 14.52
N PHE A 170 -3.51 -19.06 14.17
CA PHE A 170 -4.82 -18.46 13.88
C PHE A 170 -4.97 -18.37 12.35
N ILE A 171 -5.73 -19.28 11.75
CA ILE A 171 -5.89 -19.35 10.29
C ILE A 171 -7.17 -18.64 9.81
N VAL A 172 -7.17 -18.24 8.54
CA VAL A 172 -8.32 -17.65 7.85
C VAL A 172 -9.26 -18.76 7.38
N ASP A 173 -9.92 -19.39 8.35
CA ASP A 173 -11.00 -20.35 8.19
C ASP A 173 -11.97 -20.18 9.37
N ARG A 174 -13.25 -19.90 9.08
CA ARG A 174 -14.30 -19.70 10.08
C ARG A 174 -14.57 -20.94 10.94
N ASN A 175 -14.24 -22.13 10.44
CA ASN A 175 -14.39 -23.40 11.16
C ASN A 175 -13.23 -23.62 12.16
N SER A 176 -12.11 -22.89 12.00
CA SER A 176 -10.99 -22.92 12.94
C SER A 176 -11.25 -22.00 14.12
N LEU A 177 -11.55 -22.63 15.27
CA LEU A 177 -11.79 -21.98 16.56
C LEU A 177 -10.55 -22.00 17.47
N ILE A 178 -9.36 -21.97 16.87
CA ILE A 178 -8.08 -21.88 17.58
C ILE A 178 -7.72 -20.40 17.74
N PHE A 179 -7.67 -19.92 18.99
CA PHE A 179 -7.40 -18.52 19.33
C PHE A 179 -6.16 -18.42 20.24
N PRO A 180 -4.93 -18.31 19.70
CA PRO A 180 -3.68 -18.36 20.47
C PRO A 180 -3.48 -17.18 21.45
N SER A 181 -2.57 -17.37 22.41
CA SER A 181 -2.07 -16.33 23.31
C SER A 181 -0.69 -15.82 22.88
N GLY A 182 -0.29 -14.64 23.37
CA GLY A 182 1.00 -14.03 23.03
C GLY A 182 1.03 -13.38 21.64
N ASP A 183 2.16 -12.82 21.25
CA ASP A 183 2.26 -12.02 20.02
C ASP A 183 2.37 -12.88 18.75
N PRO A 184 1.81 -12.44 17.62
CA PRO A 184 2.07 -13.03 16.30
C PRO A 184 3.56 -13.06 15.97
N LYS A 185 4.08 -14.23 15.59
CA LYS A 185 5.50 -14.46 15.24
C LYS A 185 5.75 -14.67 13.76
N ASN A 186 4.72 -15.00 12.97
CA ASN A 186 4.81 -15.11 11.52
C ASN A 186 3.46 -14.94 10.83
N ILE A 187 3.49 -14.58 9.54
CA ILE A 187 2.37 -14.59 8.60
C ILE A 187 2.55 -15.79 7.65
N GLN A 188 1.46 -16.49 7.36
CA GLN A 188 1.46 -17.70 6.53
C GLN A 188 0.76 -17.43 5.20
N PHE A 189 1.35 -17.84 4.08
CA PHE A 189 0.79 -17.67 2.74
C PHE A 189 0.54 -19.04 2.10
N SER A 190 -0.48 -19.75 2.58
CA SER A 190 -0.88 -21.11 2.14
C SER A 190 -1.62 -21.13 0.79
N VAL A 191 -1.21 -20.26 -0.14
CA VAL A 191 -1.77 -20.06 -1.49
C VAL A 191 -0.67 -19.91 -2.52
N SER A 192 -0.92 -20.30 -3.76
CA SER A 192 0.04 -20.17 -4.88
C SER A 192 0.34 -18.71 -5.25
N GLN A 193 -0.65 -17.83 -5.17
CA GLN A 193 -0.59 -16.42 -5.52
C GLN A 193 -1.44 -15.63 -4.51
N PRO A 194 -0.85 -14.90 -3.55
CA PRO A 194 -1.60 -14.06 -2.63
C PRO A 194 -2.13 -12.80 -3.32
N ALA A 195 -3.22 -12.22 -2.81
CA ALA A 195 -3.74 -10.95 -3.32
C ALA A 195 -2.80 -9.76 -3.06
N ALA A 196 -3.14 -8.60 -3.64
CA ALA A 196 -2.42 -7.36 -3.43
C ALA A 196 -2.98 -6.51 -2.28
N ILE A 197 -2.17 -5.57 -1.80
CA ILE A 197 -2.63 -4.40 -1.03
C ILE A 197 -2.32 -3.13 -1.80
N ILE A 198 -3.31 -2.24 -1.90
CA ILE A 198 -3.14 -0.91 -2.50
C ILE A 198 -3.45 0.16 -1.44
N ASN A 199 -2.47 0.99 -1.10
CA ASN A 199 -2.69 2.16 -0.25
C ASN A 199 -2.66 3.47 -1.06
N GLN A 200 -3.75 4.23 -1.01
CA GLN A 200 -3.81 5.63 -1.44
C GLN A 200 -4.10 6.60 -0.27
N GLY A 201 -4.39 6.07 0.92
CA GLY A 201 -4.80 6.82 2.11
C GLY A 201 -3.65 7.39 2.92
N ASN A 202 -3.98 8.01 4.05
CA ASN A 202 -3.01 8.55 5.00
C ASN A 202 -3.01 7.70 6.28
N LEU A 203 -2.15 6.68 6.29
CA LEU A 203 -2.02 5.75 7.40
C LEU A 203 -0.94 6.29 8.34
N SER A 204 -1.35 6.85 9.47
CA SER A 204 -0.44 7.31 10.53
C SER A 204 -0.71 6.58 11.84
N VAL A 205 0.37 6.23 12.53
CA VAL A 205 0.35 5.73 13.92
C VAL A 205 1.00 6.76 14.86
N ALA A 206 0.94 6.50 16.16
CA ALA A 206 1.60 7.35 17.17
C ALA A 206 3.14 7.19 17.10
N ALA A 207 3.88 8.12 17.71
CA ALA A 207 5.34 8.03 17.74
C ALA A 207 5.82 6.77 18.48
N GLY A 208 6.85 6.10 17.93
CA GLY A 208 7.32 4.81 18.45
C GLY A 208 6.35 3.64 18.26
N LYS A 209 5.44 3.75 17.28
CA LYS A 209 4.59 2.65 16.76
C LYS A 209 4.92 2.42 15.28
N ASP A 210 4.43 1.31 14.74
CA ASP A 210 4.86 0.79 13.44
C ASP A 210 3.70 0.63 12.45
N ILE A 211 4.03 0.56 11.16
CA ILE A 211 3.11 0.18 10.09
C ILE A 211 3.76 -0.95 9.26
N ALA A 212 3.11 -2.11 9.19
CA ALA A 212 3.52 -3.24 8.35
C ALA A 212 2.44 -3.56 7.31
N ILE A 213 2.84 -3.66 6.04
CA ILE A 213 1.99 -4.00 4.90
C ILE A 213 2.62 -5.19 4.15
N THR A 214 2.02 -6.38 4.27
CA THR A 214 2.61 -7.64 3.77
C THR A 214 1.63 -8.39 2.87
N ALA A 215 1.89 -8.46 1.55
CA ALA A 215 0.95 -9.03 0.58
C ALA A 215 1.64 -9.76 -0.57
N GLY A 216 0.87 -10.34 -1.51
CA GLY A 216 1.43 -10.89 -2.75
C GLY A 216 2.06 -9.81 -3.64
N THR A 217 1.47 -8.62 -3.63
CA THR A 217 1.95 -7.39 -4.30
C THR A 217 1.57 -6.20 -3.42
N VAL A 218 2.42 -5.19 -3.28
CA VAL A 218 2.05 -3.96 -2.55
C VAL A 218 2.27 -2.74 -3.44
N ILE A 219 1.27 -1.86 -3.50
CA ILE A 219 1.40 -0.54 -4.13
C ILE A 219 1.04 0.52 -3.08
N ASN A 220 2.02 1.31 -2.63
CA ASN A 220 1.76 2.53 -1.87
C ASN A 220 1.83 3.74 -2.81
N SER A 221 0.76 4.52 -2.88
CA SER A 221 0.71 5.86 -3.49
C SER A 221 0.20 6.93 -2.51
N GLY A 222 -0.28 6.51 -1.33
CA GLY A 222 -0.66 7.38 -0.23
C GLY A 222 0.51 7.72 0.69
N ASN A 223 0.18 8.13 1.92
CA ASN A 223 1.17 8.49 2.95
C ASN A 223 1.20 7.42 4.06
N LEU A 224 2.41 7.06 4.48
CA LEU A 224 2.69 6.21 5.65
C LEU A 224 3.49 7.01 6.67
N SER A 225 3.04 7.05 7.92
CA SER A 225 3.63 7.90 8.98
C SER A 225 3.76 7.15 10.29
N ALA A 226 5.01 6.89 10.71
CA ALA A 226 5.37 6.21 11.95
C ALA A 226 6.58 6.91 12.61
N PRO A 227 6.43 8.13 13.15
CA PRO A 227 7.55 8.93 13.65
C PRO A 227 8.34 8.20 14.74
N ASN A 228 9.67 8.13 14.63
CA ASN A 228 10.53 7.38 15.56
C ASN A 228 10.11 5.88 15.74
N GLY A 229 9.45 5.30 14.73
CA GLY A 229 9.00 3.89 14.68
C GLY A 229 9.44 3.19 13.40
N ASN A 230 8.73 2.15 12.99
CA ASN A 230 9.06 1.39 11.77
C ASN A 230 7.97 1.47 10.69
N VAL A 231 8.35 1.58 9.41
CA VAL A 231 7.47 1.22 8.28
C VAL A 231 8.09 0.06 7.52
N ASN A 232 7.31 -0.99 7.24
CA ASN A 232 7.73 -2.13 6.44
C ASN A 232 6.69 -2.44 5.34
N ILE A 233 7.14 -2.40 4.08
CA ILE A 233 6.38 -2.82 2.90
C ILE A 233 7.01 -4.10 2.37
N ALA A 234 6.21 -5.17 2.25
CA ALA A 234 6.67 -6.49 1.84
C ALA A 234 5.75 -7.12 0.78
N ALA A 235 6.28 -7.34 -0.42
CA ALA A 235 5.67 -8.19 -1.44
C ALA A 235 6.27 -9.61 -1.37
N VAL A 236 5.41 -10.61 -1.35
CA VAL A 236 5.73 -11.95 -0.85
C VAL A 236 5.16 -13.02 -1.78
N ALA A 237 6.00 -13.96 -2.21
CA ALA A 237 5.56 -15.08 -3.03
C ALA A 237 4.58 -16.00 -2.27
N GLY A 238 3.75 -16.73 -3.01
CA GLY A 238 2.91 -17.78 -2.45
C GLY A 238 3.71 -18.94 -1.82
N ASN A 239 3.00 -19.84 -1.15
CA ASN A 239 3.52 -21.02 -0.47
C ASN A 239 4.63 -20.72 0.55
N SER A 240 4.59 -19.54 1.17
CA SER A 240 5.69 -19.00 1.98
C SER A 240 5.30 -18.74 3.42
N GLN A 241 6.31 -18.57 4.27
CA GLN A 241 6.17 -17.99 5.61
C GLN A 241 6.97 -16.70 5.70
N VAL A 242 6.41 -15.69 6.35
CA VAL A 242 7.07 -14.42 6.68
C VAL A 242 7.24 -14.33 8.19
N GLU A 243 8.45 -14.19 8.71
CA GLU A 243 8.65 -13.96 10.14
C GLU A 243 8.34 -12.51 10.54
N LEU A 244 7.76 -12.36 11.74
CA LEU A 244 7.53 -11.08 12.40
C LEU A 244 8.44 -11.03 13.62
N ARG A 245 9.53 -10.26 13.51
CA ARG A 245 10.53 -10.11 14.58
C ARG A 245 10.45 -8.69 15.17
N SER A 246 9.83 -8.59 16.34
CA SER A 246 9.80 -7.37 17.16
C SER A 246 11.09 -7.21 17.98
N PRO A 247 11.50 -5.99 18.37
CA PRO A 247 10.83 -4.71 18.12
C PRO A 247 11.15 -4.09 16.74
N ASP A 248 12.31 -4.38 16.16
CA ASP A 248 12.78 -3.73 14.93
C ASP A 248 12.32 -4.51 13.68
N LEU A 249 11.05 -4.33 13.27
CA LEU A 249 10.44 -5.09 12.16
C LEU A 249 11.16 -4.97 10.80
N VAL A 250 12.02 -3.95 10.62
CA VAL A 250 12.86 -3.78 9.42
C VAL A 250 14.07 -4.73 9.41
N LEU A 251 14.51 -5.24 10.56
CA LEU A 251 15.71 -6.10 10.72
C LEU A 251 15.39 -7.60 10.78
N GLY A 252 14.15 -8.01 10.49
CA GLY A 252 13.75 -9.40 10.73
C GLY A 252 12.54 -9.92 9.96
N LEU A 253 12.18 -9.27 8.86
CA LEU A 253 11.26 -9.82 7.87
C LEU A 253 11.96 -10.92 7.05
N SER A 254 12.16 -12.12 7.62
CA SER A 254 12.64 -13.26 6.83
C SER A 254 11.49 -13.87 6.04
N VAL A 255 11.77 -14.31 4.80
CA VAL A 255 10.78 -14.95 3.93
C VAL A 255 11.31 -16.33 3.53
N SER A 256 10.56 -17.37 3.92
CA SER A 256 10.85 -18.76 3.58
C SER A 256 9.88 -19.21 2.47
N PRO A 257 10.25 -19.11 1.18
CA PRO A 257 9.40 -19.51 0.06
C PRO A 257 9.23 -21.03 -0.01
N ASN A 258 8.17 -21.49 -0.67
CA ASN A 258 7.85 -22.93 -0.89
C ASN A 258 7.87 -23.81 0.38
N THR A 259 7.73 -23.20 1.55
CA THR A 259 7.80 -23.84 2.88
C THR A 259 6.42 -24.25 3.40
N ILE A 260 5.34 -23.68 2.84
CA ILE A 260 3.95 -24.00 3.21
C ILE A 260 3.21 -24.50 1.97
N PRO A 261 2.60 -25.71 1.98
CA PRO A 261 1.77 -26.17 0.86
C PRO A 261 0.54 -25.27 0.61
N SER A 262 0.04 -25.25 -0.63
CA SER A 262 -1.20 -24.56 -0.98
C SER A 262 -2.40 -25.31 -0.39
N THR A 263 -2.86 -24.91 0.80
CA THR A 263 -3.97 -25.58 1.52
C THR A 263 -5.22 -24.72 1.69
N TRP A 264 -5.16 -23.43 1.36
CA TRP A 264 -6.30 -22.51 1.47
C TRP A 264 -7.02 -22.40 0.13
N ASN A 265 -8.36 -22.31 0.16
CA ASN A 265 -9.23 -22.61 -0.98
C ASN A 265 -10.34 -21.59 -1.27
N GLY A 266 -10.28 -20.38 -0.69
CA GLY A 266 -11.18 -19.27 -1.04
C GLY A 266 -10.72 -18.51 -2.29
N GLN A 267 -11.42 -17.41 -2.62
CA GLN A 267 -11.19 -16.64 -3.84
C GLN A 267 -10.23 -15.45 -3.66
N ILE A 268 -9.00 -15.61 -4.15
CA ILE A 268 -8.06 -14.49 -4.34
C ILE A 268 -8.62 -13.50 -5.40
N ALA A 269 -8.68 -12.20 -5.07
CA ALA A 269 -9.04 -11.17 -6.04
C ALA A 269 -7.83 -10.79 -6.93
N SER A 270 -8.08 -10.52 -8.21
CA SER A 270 -7.04 -10.00 -9.10
C SER A 270 -6.65 -8.58 -8.75
N LEU A 271 -5.38 -8.22 -9.00
CA LEU A 271 -4.88 -6.85 -8.87
C LEU A 271 -5.73 -5.84 -9.67
N SER A 272 -6.24 -6.24 -10.84
CA SER A 272 -7.16 -5.45 -11.65
C SER A 272 -8.51 -5.18 -10.97
N LYS A 273 -9.12 -6.17 -10.28
CA LYS A 273 -10.38 -5.98 -9.52
C LYS A 273 -10.18 -5.03 -8.34
N LEU A 274 -9.01 -5.08 -7.70
CA LEU A 274 -8.64 -4.17 -6.61
C LEU A 274 -8.44 -2.72 -7.12
N ALA A 275 -7.79 -2.55 -8.28
CA ALA A 275 -7.63 -1.24 -8.90
C ALA A 275 -8.94 -0.67 -9.44
N GLU A 276 -9.81 -1.48 -10.07
CA GLU A 276 -11.16 -1.06 -10.52
C GLU A 276 -11.99 -0.47 -9.37
N ALA A 277 -11.89 -1.04 -8.17
CA ALA A 277 -12.58 -0.54 -6.98
C ALA A 277 -12.01 0.79 -6.41
N LEU A 278 -10.84 1.24 -6.88
CA LEU A 278 -10.25 2.55 -6.54
C LEU A 278 -10.37 3.57 -7.68
N THR A 279 -10.07 3.17 -8.91
CA THR A 279 -9.99 4.05 -10.10
C THR A 279 -11.31 4.13 -10.88
N GLY A 280 -12.28 3.28 -10.55
CA GLY A 280 -13.45 3.02 -11.36
C GLY A 280 -13.18 2.03 -12.49
N LYS A 281 -14.25 1.50 -13.08
CA LYS A 281 -14.19 0.58 -14.21
C LYS A 281 -13.80 1.31 -15.49
N VAL A 282 -12.82 0.75 -16.21
CA VAL A 282 -12.43 1.17 -17.56
C VAL A 282 -12.58 -0.05 -18.47
N ASP A 283 -13.37 0.06 -19.54
CA ASP A 283 -13.65 -1.08 -20.42
C ASP A 283 -12.39 -1.59 -21.13
N GLN A 284 -12.25 -2.92 -21.21
CA GLN A 284 -11.07 -3.64 -21.71
C GLN A 284 -9.76 -3.43 -20.92
N ALA A 285 -9.73 -2.58 -19.89
CA ALA A 285 -8.54 -2.33 -19.11
C ALA A 285 -8.33 -3.44 -18.06
N ASN A 286 -7.17 -4.09 -18.11
CA ASN A 286 -6.83 -5.21 -17.22
C ASN A 286 -5.42 -5.13 -16.63
N GLN A 287 -4.62 -4.13 -17.00
CA GLN A 287 -3.28 -3.91 -16.48
C GLN A 287 -3.29 -2.74 -15.50
N VAL A 288 -2.72 -2.95 -14.31
CA VAL A 288 -2.51 -1.89 -13.33
C VAL A 288 -1.14 -1.29 -13.58
N VAL A 289 -1.08 0.04 -13.63
CA VAL A 289 0.16 0.79 -13.78
C VAL A 289 0.35 1.80 -12.67
N VAL A 290 1.60 2.04 -12.28
CA VAL A 290 2.02 3.24 -11.55
C VAL A 290 2.59 4.23 -12.54
N LYS A 291 2.13 5.48 -12.48
CA LYS A 291 2.53 6.59 -13.35
C LYS A 291 3.77 7.30 -12.79
N PRO A 292 4.50 8.10 -13.61
CA PRO A 292 5.66 8.88 -13.15
C PRO A 292 5.39 9.89 -12.01
N ASP A 293 4.13 10.27 -11.77
CA ASP A 293 3.73 11.10 -10.63
C ASP A 293 3.42 10.29 -9.36
N GLY A 294 3.55 8.96 -9.42
CA GLY A 294 3.20 8.03 -8.34
C GLY A 294 1.71 7.64 -8.29
N SER A 295 0.87 8.15 -9.20
CA SER A 295 -0.55 7.77 -9.27
C SER A 295 -0.76 6.38 -9.84
N ILE A 296 -1.89 5.74 -9.48
CA ILE A 296 -2.26 4.39 -9.92
C ILE A 296 -3.37 4.51 -10.98
N ALA A 297 -3.24 3.79 -12.08
CA ALA A 297 -4.28 3.71 -13.12
C ALA A 297 -4.52 2.26 -13.58
N LEU A 298 -5.76 1.97 -13.98
CA LEU A 298 -6.13 0.76 -14.71
C LEU A 298 -6.15 1.08 -16.21
N VAL A 299 -5.35 0.37 -17.02
CA VAL A 299 -5.14 0.64 -18.45
C VAL A 299 -5.27 -0.62 -19.32
N VAL A 300 -5.52 -0.40 -20.62
CA VAL A 300 -5.55 -1.45 -21.65
C VAL A 300 -4.12 -1.85 -22.08
N SER A 301 -3.17 -0.91 -22.03
CA SER A 301 -1.74 -1.13 -22.27
C SER A 301 -0.93 -0.01 -21.61
N PRO A 302 0.33 -0.25 -21.20
CA PRO A 302 1.16 0.75 -20.52
C PRO A 302 1.76 1.73 -21.53
N SER A 303 1.96 2.96 -21.10
CA SER A 303 2.85 3.91 -21.79
C SER A 303 4.32 3.56 -21.48
N ALA A 304 5.28 3.97 -22.31
CA ALA A 304 6.71 3.69 -22.08
C ALA A 304 7.30 4.30 -20.78
N SER A 305 6.57 5.23 -20.16
CA SER A 305 6.87 5.84 -18.86
C SER A 305 6.16 5.18 -17.67
N ASP A 306 5.23 4.25 -17.91
CA ASP A 306 4.44 3.61 -16.86
C ASP A 306 5.18 2.42 -16.27
N ILE A 307 5.04 2.16 -14.97
CA ILE A 307 5.43 0.88 -14.37
C ILE A 307 4.25 -0.08 -14.43
N ALA A 308 4.33 -1.09 -15.31
CA ALA A 308 3.36 -2.17 -15.39
C ALA A 308 3.52 -3.12 -14.19
N VAL A 309 2.52 -3.14 -13.31
CA VAL A 309 2.61 -3.86 -12.03
C VAL A 309 2.38 -5.37 -12.23
N LYS A 310 3.23 -6.18 -11.61
CA LYS A 310 3.29 -7.65 -11.72
C LYS A 310 3.29 -8.28 -10.32
N ASP A 311 2.96 -9.57 -10.23
CA ASP A 311 2.97 -10.31 -8.97
C ASP A 311 4.35 -10.34 -8.31
N GLY A 312 4.41 -10.11 -6.99
CA GLY A 312 5.66 -10.05 -6.23
C GLY A 312 6.37 -8.69 -6.28
N MET A 313 5.75 -7.66 -6.86
CA MET A 313 6.24 -6.28 -6.82
C MET A 313 5.88 -5.56 -5.51
N ALA A 314 6.84 -4.83 -4.94
CA ALA A 314 6.60 -3.80 -3.94
C ALA A 314 6.92 -2.43 -4.56
N ILE A 315 5.91 -1.60 -4.74
CA ILE A 315 6.05 -0.24 -5.27
C ILE A 315 5.72 0.78 -4.19
N ALA A 316 6.63 1.73 -3.99
CA ALA A 316 6.50 2.86 -3.09
C ALA A 316 6.49 4.18 -3.86
N SER A 317 5.43 4.95 -3.66
CA SER A 317 5.20 6.30 -4.14
C SER A 317 4.54 7.11 -3.02
N GLY A 318 4.49 8.45 -3.16
CA GLY A 318 3.99 9.31 -2.09
C GLY A 318 4.99 9.43 -0.93
N SER A 319 4.52 9.62 0.30
CA SER A 319 5.40 9.83 1.47
C SER A 319 5.50 8.61 2.37
N ILE A 320 6.72 8.25 2.77
CA ILE A 320 6.97 7.28 3.84
C ILE A 320 7.87 7.97 4.88
N ASN A 321 7.31 8.29 6.05
CA ASN A 321 7.97 9.09 7.07
C ASN A 321 8.07 8.37 8.42
N VAL A 322 9.30 8.24 8.94
CA VAL A 322 9.63 7.78 10.28
C VAL A 322 10.55 8.77 11.03
N SER A 323 10.61 10.02 10.57
CA SER A 323 11.50 11.04 11.13
C SER A 323 11.21 11.34 12.60
N SER A 324 12.19 11.94 13.28
CA SER A 324 12.12 12.24 14.71
C SER A 324 12.72 13.61 15.03
N ASP A 325 11.87 14.58 15.38
CA ASP A 325 12.28 15.96 15.66
C ASP A 325 12.96 16.11 17.05
N SER A 326 13.03 15.03 17.84
CA SER A 326 13.58 15.00 19.20
C SER A 326 14.50 13.81 19.50
N GLY A 327 14.73 12.92 18.53
CA GLY A 327 15.52 11.70 18.71
C GLY A 327 16.15 11.21 17.41
N LYS A 328 16.49 9.92 17.35
CA LYS A 328 16.98 9.26 16.13
C LYS A 328 15.82 9.04 15.14
N GLY A 329 16.07 9.11 13.85
CA GLY A 329 15.09 8.64 12.86
C GLY A 329 14.78 7.15 13.04
N GLY A 330 13.54 6.76 12.74
CA GLY A 330 13.10 5.35 12.76
C GLY A 330 13.65 4.51 11.60
N ASN A 331 13.01 3.38 11.28
CA ASN A 331 13.45 2.50 10.19
C ASN A 331 12.38 2.34 9.09
N ILE A 332 12.81 2.28 7.83
CA ILE A 332 11.97 2.01 6.66
C ILE A 332 12.51 0.77 5.94
N GLY A 333 11.62 -0.17 5.60
CA GLY A 333 11.90 -1.33 4.75
C GLY A 333 10.95 -1.40 3.57
N VAL A 334 11.47 -1.64 2.36
CA VAL A 334 10.67 -1.93 1.15
C VAL A 334 11.28 -3.14 0.45
N PHE A 335 10.55 -4.26 0.47
CA PHE A 335 11.05 -5.57 0.05
C PHE A 335 10.06 -6.26 -0.89
N GLY A 336 10.58 -7.00 -1.86
CA GLY A 336 9.80 -7.73 -2.84
C GLY A 336 10.70 -8.52 -3.79
N LYS A 337 10.13 -9.34 -4.68
CA LYS A 337 10.93 -9.97 -5.76
C LYS A 337 11.45 -8.90 -6.74
N GLN A 338 10.65 -7.85 -6.93
CA GLN A 338 10.98 -6.64 -7.67
C GLN A 338 10.55 -5.45 -6.81
N VAL A 339 11.39 -4.42 -6.70
CA VAL A 339 11.12 -3.22 -5.88
C VAL A 339 11.18 -1.97 -6.75
N GLY A 340 10.21 -1.06 -6.57
CA GLY A 340 10.13 0.20 -7.31
C GLY A 340 9.87 1.39 -6.40
N LEU A 341 10.69 2.43 -6.45
CA LEU A 341 10.37 3.76 -5.91
C LEU A 341 10.07 4.72 -7.07
N VAL A 342 8.89 5.33 -7.06
CA VAL A 342 8.42 6.25 -8.10
C VAL A 342 7.81 7.49 -7.44
N ASN A 343 8.39 8.67 -7.66
CA ASN A 343 8.03 9.91 -6.96
C ASN A 343 7.93 9.73 -5.42
N ALA A 344 8.84 8.95 -4.83
CA ALA A 344 8.79 8.54 -3.43
C ALA A 344 9.58 9.50 -2.53
N GLN A 345 8.93 10.03 -1.48
CA GLN A 345 9.57 10.85 -0.47
C GLN A 345 9.76 10.01 0.80
N VAL A 346 10.95 9.42 0.93
CA VAL A 346 11.32 8.48 2.01
C VAL A 346 12.13 9.24 3.06
N ASN A 347 11.64 9.34 4.29
CA ASN A 347 12.30 10.13 5.34
C ASN A 347 12.45 9.36 6.66
N ALA A 348 13.70 9.08 7.01
CA ALA A 348 14.18 8.55 8.28
C ALA A 348 15.24 9.49 8.92
N SER A 349 15.14 10.81 8.74
CA SER A 349 16.04 11.76 9.41
C SER A 349 15.70 11.94 10.90
N GLY A 350 16.67 12.31 11.73
CA GLY A 350 16.44 12.53 13.16
C GLY A 350 17.31 13.61 13.79
N ALA A 351 16.74 14.32 14.77
CA ALA A 351 17.40 15.35 15.56
C ALA A 351 18.71 14.88 16.21
N THR A 352 18.75 13.63 16.69
CA THR A 352 19.92 13.01 17.34
C THR A 352 20.54 11.88 16.52
N GLY A 353 20.36 11.90 15.19
CA GLY A 353 20.98 10.98 14.24
C GLY A 353 20.00 10.38 13.23
N GLY A 354 20.51 10.02 12.05
CA GLY A 354 19.73 9.39 11.00
C GLY A 354 19.32 7.94 11.31
N GLY A 355 18.16 7.54 10.83
CA GLY A 355 17.57 6.21 10.96
C GLY A 355 18.12 5.17 9.97
N THR A 356 17.29 4.19 9.62
CA THR A 356 17.63 3.14 8.64
C THR A 356 16.66 3.13 7.47
N VAL A 357 17.15 2.97 6.25
CA VAL A 357 16.33 2.69 5.06
C VAL A 357 16.91 1.47 4.34
N LEU A 358 16.11 0.44 4.15
CA LEU A 358 16.45 -0.79 3.42
C LEU A 358 15.50 -0.98 2.22
N ILE A 359 16.03 -0.88 1.00
CA ILE A 359 15.27 -1.05 -0.25
C ILE A 359 15.84 -2.25 -1.01
N GLY A 360 15.04 -3.31 -1.15
CA GLY A 360 15.43 -4.51 -1.92
C GLY A 360 16.51 -5.39 -1.29
N GLY A 361 16.93 -5.16 -0.05
CA GLY A 361 17.87 -6.01 0.69
C GLY A 361 18.53 -5.31 1.89
N ASP A 362 19.57 -5.94 2.45
CA ASP A 362 20.51 -5.32 3.40
C ASP A 362 21.94 -5.36 2.84
N VAL A 363 22.93 -4.83 3.59
CA VAL A 363 24.33 -4.64 3.20
C VAL A 363 24.89 -5.82 2.40
N GLN A 364 25.40 -5.56 1.19
CA GLN A 364 25.93 -6.56 0.25
C GLN A 364 25.01 -7.78 -0.02
N GLY A 365 23.69 -7.64 0.15
CA GLY A 365 22.72 -8.73 0.05
C GLY A 365 22.83 -9.76 1.18
N LYS A 366 23.47 -9.42 2.30
CA LYS A 366 23.79 -10.33 3.43
C LYS A 366 23.00 -9.93 4.67
N GLY A 367 21.68 -10.18 4.63
CA GLY A 367 20.76 -9.85 5.73
C GLY A 367 19.81 -10.98 6.11
N THR A 368 18.93 -10.68 7.05
CA THR A 368 17.74 -11.49 7.42
C THR A 368 16.55 -11.21 6.50
N VAL A 369 16.53 -10.06 5.83
CA VAL A 369 15.50 -9.61 4.89
C VAL A 369 15.72 -10.22 3.50
N PRO A 370 14.67 -10.43 2.67
CA PRO A 370 14.83 -10.97 1.33
C PRO A 370 15.45 -9.94 0.38
N ASN A 371 16.37 -10.42 -0.46
CA ASN A 371 16.90 -9.63 -1.57
C ASN A 371 15.89 -9.60 -2.73
N ALA A 372 15.69 -8.42 -3.31
CA ALA A 372 15.00 -8.27 -4.60
C ALA A 372 15.90 -8.78 -5.72
N LEU A 373 15.32 -9.31 -6.79
CA LEU A 373 16.08 -9.58 -8.02
C LEU A 373 16.40 -8.28 -8.77
N GLN A 374 15.50 -7.30 -8.71
CA GLN A 374 15.64 -6.02 -9.39
C GLN A 374 15.05 -4.89 -8.55
N THR A 375 15.75 -3.77 -8.49
CA THR A 375 15.35 -2.57 -7.73
C THR A 375 15.47 -1.34 -8.62
N TYR A 376 14.37 -0.61 -8.80
CA TYR A 376 14.27 0.61 -9.61
C TYR A 376 13.91 1.81 -8.73
N ILE A 377 14.61 2.93 -8.86
CA ILE A 377 14.35 4.17 -8.11
C ILE A 377 14.45 5.36 -9.06
N ASP A 378 13.32 6.03 -9.30
CA ASP A 378 13.22 7.13 -10.28
C ASP A 378 13.91 8.43 -9.84
N ALA A 379 14.05 9.37 -10.78
CA ALA A 379 14.69 10.67 -10.56
C ALA A 379 13.89 11.64 -9.69
N SER A 380 12.62 11.33 -9.38
CA SER A 380 11.76 12.11 -8.50
C SER A 380 11.78 11.63 -7.04
N SER A 381 12.36 10.45 -6.80
CA SER A 381 12.45 9.84 -5.48
C SER A 381 13.61 10.37 -4.65
N ASN A 382 13.32 10.80 -3.42
CA ASN A 382 14.29 11.31 -2.46
C ASN A 382 14.30 10.43 -1.19
N ILE A 383 15.50 10.10 -0.71
CA ILE A 383 15.71 9.24 0.47
C ILE A 383 16.57 10.00 1.49
N PHE A 384 15.94 10.39 2.61
CA PHE A 384 16.57 11.17 3.66
C PHE A 384 16.82 10.31 4.91
N ALA A 385 18.07 10.25 5.35
CA ALA A 385 18.48 9.63 6.61
C ALA A 385 19.53 10.51 7.32
N ASN A 386 19.27 11.81 7.41
CA ASN A 386 20.21 12.77 8.01
C ASN A 386 20.16 12.72 9.54
N GLY A 387 21.31 12.85 10.19
CA GLY A 387 21.35 13.54 11.49
C GLY A 387 21.06 15.03 11.27
N LEU A 388 20.23 15.64 12.09
CA LEU A 388 19.80 17.04 11.90
C LEU A 388 20.55 17.99 12.84
N LEU A 389 20.52 17.75 14.16
CA LEU A 389 21.19 18.61 15.14
C LEU A 389 22.50 17.97 15.63
N THR A 390 22.41 16.79 16.21
CA THR A 390 23.55 16.02 16.71
C THR A 390 23.49 14.57 16.20
N GLY A 391 24.62 13.88 16.24
CA GLY A 391 24.70 12.48 15.84
C GLY A 391 24.90 12.27 14.34
N ASP A 392 25.29 11.04 14.01
CA ASP A 392 25.71 10.68 12.66
C ASP A 392 24.52 10.60 11.68
N GLY A 393 24.83 10.66 10.38
CA GLY A 393 23.92 10.22 9.33
C GLY A 393 23.57 8.74 9.47
N GLY A 394 22.41 8.36 8.95
CA GLY A 394 21.84 7.02 9.07
C GLY A 394 22.43 5.99 8.09
N LYS A 395 21.77 4.82 8.03
CA LYS A 395 22.08 3.75 7.07
C LYS A 395 21.05 3.77 5.93
N VAL A 396 21.48 3.85 4.68
CA VAL A 396 20.62 3.69 3.49
C VAL A 396 21.20 2.58 2.61
N ILE A 397 20.46 1.49 2.43
CA ILE A 397 20.84 0.39 1.55
C ILE A 397 19.83 0.26 0.42
N ILE A 398 20.34 0.20 -0.81
CA ILE A 398 19.58 -0.12 -2.02
C ILE A 398 20.29 -1.30 -2.68
N TRP A 399 19.61 -2.46 -2.72
CA TRP A 399 20.18 -3.72 -3.18
C TRP A 399 19.31 -4.37 -4.27
N ALA A 400 19.96 -5.12 -5.16
CA ALA A 400 19.32 -6.14 -5.99
C ALA A 400 20.30 -7.28 -6.31
N ASP A 401 19.82 -8.52 -6.27
CA ASP A 401 20.56 -9.73 -6.62
C ASP A 401 20.83 -9.88 -8.12
N ARG A 402 20.26 -9.02 -8.97
CA ARG A 402 20.58 -8.91 -10.40
C ARG A 402 20.85 -7.47 -10.81
N SER A 403 19.81 -6.63 -10.92
CA SER A 403 19.93 -5.28 -11.48
C SER A 403 19.35 -4.18 -10.58
N THR A 404 20.19 -3.21 -10.19
CA THR A 404 19.75 -1.97 -9.54
C THR A 404 19.81 -0.81 -10.53
N GLN A 405 18.71 -0.07 -10.68
CA GLN A 405 18.65 1.18 -11.45
C GLN A 405 18.31 2.33 -10.49
N PHE A 406 19.25 3.24 -10.26
CA PHE A 406 19.13 4.34 -9.31
C PHE A 406 19.33 5.70 -9.99
N TYR A 407 18.25 6.48 -10.07
CA TYR A 407 18.22 7.82 -10.67
C TYR A 407 17.91 8.93 -9.66
N GLY A 408 17.46 8.58 -8.44
CA GLY A 408 16.99 9.52 -7.42
C GLY A 408 18.09 10.21 -6.59
N ALA A 409 17.72 10.72 -5.42
CA ALA A 409 18.65 11.39 -4.51
C ALA A 409 18.64 10.77 -3.10
N ILE A 410 19.84 10.63 -2.50
CA ILE A 410 20.03 10.17 -1.11
C ILE A 410 20.73 11.27 -0.32
N ALA A 411 20.29 11.54 0.91
CA ALA A 411 21.01 12.40 1.85
C ALA A 411 21.09 11.75 3.24
N ALA A 412 22.30 11.37 3.63
CA ALA A 412 22.64 10.77 4.92
C ALA A 412 23.73 11.61 5.59
N ARG A 413 23.46 12.91 5.78
CA ARG A 413 24.42 13.88 6.32
C ARG A 413 24.52 13.75 7.85
N GLY A 414 25.67 14.16 8.40
CA GLY A 414 25.85 14.33 9.85
C GLY A 414 25.22 15.61 10.38
N GLY A 415 24.84 15.62 11.66
CA GLY A 415 24.14 16.75 12.30
C GLY A 415 24.93 18.08 12.27
N ASP A 416 24.18 19.19 12.21
CA ASP A 416 24.74 20.55 12.06
C ASP A 416 25.66 20.95 13.23
N ILE A 417 25.40 20.46 14.45
CA ILE A 417 26.21 20.74 15.65
C ILE A 417 27.35 19.73 15.78
N SER A 418 27.07 18.44 15.59
CA SER A 418 28.07 17.37 15.63
C SER A 418 27.57 16.09 15.00
N GLY A 419 28.49 15.29 14.44
CA GLY A 419 28.20 13.99 13.85
C GLY A 419 28.91 13.80 12.52
N ASN A 420 29.17 12.54 12.16
CA ASN A 420 29.74 12.14 10.88
C ASN A 420 28.62 11.91 9.84
N GLY A 421 28.99 11.85 8.57
CA GLY A 421 28.10 11.32 7.55
C GLY A 421 27.77 9.86 7.77
N GLY A 422 26.61 9.45 7.26
CA GLY A 422 26.10 8.09 7.37
C GLY A 422 26.75 7.10 6.40
N PHE A 423 26.17 5.90 6.36
CA PHE A 423 26.56 4.84 5.44
C PHE A 423 25.48 4.64 4.37
N VAL A 424 25.87 4.79 3.10
CA VAL A 424 25.01 4.55 1.95
C VAL A 424 25.61 3.42 1.13
N GLU A 425 24.80 2.44 0.75
CA GLU A 425 25.14 1.44 -0.27
C GLU A 425 24.09 1.49 -1.39
N VAL A 426 24.55 1.55 -2.64
CA VAL A 426 23.71 1.38 -3.83
C VAL A 426 24.37 0.36 -4.74
N SER A 427 23.92 -0.89 -4.65
CA SER A 427 24.56 -2.04 -5.28
C SER A 427 23.55 -2.83 -6.10
N GLY A 428 24.01 -3.38 -7.22
CA GLY A 428 23.28 -4.31 -8.05
C GLY A 428 24.22 -5.41 -8.49
N LYS A 429 24.01 -6.62 -7.98
CA LYS A 429 25.01 -7.69 -7.92
C LYS A 429 25.55 -8.10 -9.28
N ASP A 430 24.68 -8.28 -10.28
CA ASP A 430 25.08 -8.55 -11.66
C ASP A 430 25.29 -7.22 -12.43
N ASN A 431 24.45 -6.21 -12.16
CA ASN A 431 24.41 -4.93 -12.87
C ASN A 431 23.95 -3.76 -11.98
N LEU A 432 24.62 -2.61 -12.10
CA LEU A 432 24.26 -1.35 -11.44
C LEU A 432 24.24 -0.20 -12.45
N ILE A 433 23.08 0.44 -12.61
CA ILE A 433 22.96 1.75 -13.26
C ILE A 433 22.82 2.79 -12.16
N TYR A 434 23.88 3.53 -11.88
CA TYR A 434 23.87 4.66 -10.95
C TYR A 434 23.96 5.96 -11.74
N GLN A 435 22.86 6.73 -11.75
CA GLN A 435 22.76 8.06 -12.37
C GLN A 435 22.17 9.12 -11.41
N GLY A 436 21.77 8.72 -10.21
CA GLY A 436 21.30 9.60 -9.15
C GLY A 436 22.42 10.29 -8.36
N SER A 437 22.09 10.79 -7.18
CA SER A 437 23.02 11.54 -6.31
C SER A 437 22.98 11.07 -4.85
N THR A 438 24.09 11.23 -4.13
CA THR A 438 24.22 10.90 -2.71
C THR A 438 24.99 12.01 -1.99
N ASP A 439 24.48 12.49 -0.85
CA ASP A 439 25.17 13.42 0.05
C ASP A 439 25.37 12.81 1.44
N THR A 440 26.61 12.41 1.74
CA THR A 440 27.08 11.92 3.05
C THR A 440 27.96 12.94 3.77
N ARG A 441 27.91 14.22 3.43
CA ARG A 441 28.77 15.23 4.08
C ARG A 441 28.38 15.46 5.54
N ALA A 442 29.32 15.97 6.33
CA ALA A 442 29.08 16.49 7.66
C ALA A 442 29.76 17.85 7.82
N ILE A 443 29.18 18.75 8.62
CA ILE A 443 29.76 20.08 8.89
C ILE A 443 30.82 19.96 9.99
N ASN A 444 30.49 19.23 11.07
CA ASN A 444 31.29 19.10 12.28
C ASN A 444 31.68 17.63 12.57
N GLY A 445 32.09 16.91 11.54
CA GLY A 445 32.52 15.51 11.60
C GLY A 445 33.08 15.01 10.26
N ASN A 446 33.38 13.72 10.15
CA ASN A 446 33.89 13.14 8.92
C ASN A 446 32.78 12.99 7.86
N THR A 447 33.13 13.09 6.58
CA THR A 447 32.20 12.70 5.50
C THR A 447 32.03 11.18 5.51
N GLY A 448 30.78 10.72 5.37
CA GLY A 448 30.40 9.31 5.39
C GLY A 448 30.57 8.60 4.05
N THR A 449 30.27 7.30 4.02
CA THR A 449 30.60 6.41 2.91
C THR A 449 29.44 6.27 1.93
N LEU A 450 29.75 6.35 0.63
CA LEU A 450 28.96 5.71 -0.43
C LEU A 450 29.71 4.46 -0.91
N LEU A 451 29.08 3.30 -0.81
CA LEU A 451 29.52 2.03 -1.39
C LEU A 451 28.71 1.74 -2.66
N LEU A 452 29.41 1.35 -3.73
CA LEU A 452 28.84 0.83 -4.97
C LEU A 452 29.54 -0.51 -5.24
N ASP A 453 28.81 -1.63 -5.22
CA ASP A 453 29.39 -2.99 -5.34
C ASP A 453 28.76 -3.80 -6.50
N PRO A 454 29.06 -3.47 -7.78
CA PRO A 454 28.60 -4.22 -8.95
C PRO A 454 29.63 -5.23 -9.48
N GLN A 455 29.17 -6.26 -10.22
CA GLN A 455 30.07 -7.22 -10.89
C GLN A 455 31.06 -6.56 -11.86
N ASN A 456 30.65 -5.50 -12.56
CA ASN A 456 31.46 -4.76 -13.52
C ASN A 456 31.21 -3.25 -13.36
N ILE A 457 32.23 -2.43 -13.64
CA ILE A 457 32.14 -0.96 -13.59
C ILE A 457 32.43 -0.41 -14.99
N GLU A 458 31.42 0.21 -15.62
CA GLU A 458 31.60 1.03 -16.82
C GLU A 458 31.39 2.52 -16.45
N VAL A 459 32.43 3.34 -16.57
CA VAL A 459 32.34 4.79 -16.33
C VAL A 459 32.22 5.50 -17.68
N THR A 460 30.98 5.88 -18.03
CA THR A 460 30.71 6.65 -19.26
C THR A 460 30.79 8.15 -18.99
N PHE A 461 31.39 8.90 -19.92
CA PHE A 461 31.36 10.37 -19.86
C PHE A 461 30.02 10.87 -20.41
N GLY A 462 29.27 11.59 -19.56
CA GLY A 462 27.98 12.20 -19.88
C GLY A 462 28.07 13.31 -20.93
N SER A 463 28.25 12.92 -22.20
CA SER A 463 28.00 13.78 -23.36
C SER A 463 26.51 13.76 -23.71
N ASN A 464 25.99 14.88 -24.22
CA ASN A 464 24.56 15.03 -24.52
C ASN A 464 24.14 14.14 -25.70
N VAL A 465 23.68 12.92 -25.42
CA VAL A 465 23.09 12.01 -26.42
C VAL A 465 21.56 12.10 -26.36
N PRO A 466 20.88 12.66 -27.37
CA PRO A 466 19.43 12.78 -27.37
C PRO A 466 18.73 11.46 -27.70
N ALA A 467 17.82 11.05 -26.81
CA ALA A 467 16.69 10.15 -27.02
C ALA A 467 16.80 9.01 -28.07
N GLN A 468 17.08 7.79 -27.59
CA GLN A 468 16.47 6.59 -28.16
C GLN A 468 15.69 5.84 -27.07
N LEU A 469 14.49 6.34 -26.76
CA LEU A 469 13.58 5.86 -25.72
C LEU A 469 12.89 4.53 -26.12
N ALA A 470 13.68 3.51 -26.41
CA ALA A 470 13.22 2.17 -26.83
C ALA A 470 13.87 1.02 -26.04
N ALA A 471 14.81 1.32 -25.13
CA ALA A 471 15.54 0.33 -24.32
C ALA A 471 15.17 0.33 -22.82
N ASN A 472 14.30 1.25 -22.37
CA ASN A 472 13.85 1.31 -20.98
C ASN A 472 12.73 0.28 -20.70
N ASP A 473 13.11 -0.99 -20.56
CA ASP A 473 12.40 -1.86 -19.62
C ASP A 473 13.00 -1.59 -18.23
N GLN A 474 12.19 -1.01 -17.34
CA GLN A 474 12.55 -0.68 -15.95
C GLN A 474 12.98 -1.92 -15.15
N PHE A 475 12.58 -3.10 -15.62
CA PHE A 475 12.89 -4.41 -15.08
C PHE A 475 13.50 -5.33 -16.16
N ALA A 476 14.32 -4.75 -17.05
CA ALA A 476 15.11 -5.49 -18.03
C ALA A 476 16.04 -6.52 -17.37
N ASP A 477 16.16 -7.68 -18.03
CA ASP A 477 17.35 -8.51 -17.91
C ASP A 477 18.43 -7.95 -18.86
N PRO A 478 19.72 -7.87 -18.45
CA PRO A 478 20.78 -7.43 -19.35
C PRO A 478 20.93 -8.42 -20.53
N PRO A 479 21.32 -7.94 -21.73
CA PRO A 479 21.51 -8.80 -22.89
C PRO A 479 22.58 -9.86 -22.60
N VAL A 480 22.17 -11.13 -22.64
CA VAL A 480 23.05 -12.28 -22.38
C VAL A 480 23.98 -12.46 -23.58
N ASN A 481 25.06 -11.69 -23.62
CA ASN A 481 26.11 -11.74 -24.65
C ASN A 481 26.97 -12.99 -24.53
N GLY A 482 26.36 -14.15 -24.77
CA GLY A 482 27.04 -15.42 -24.96
C GLY A 482 27.70 -15.48 -26.34
N MET A 483 28.91 -14.96 -26.45
CA MET A 483 29.87 -15.39 -27.48
C MET A 483 31.25 -15.60 -26.87
N ALA A 484 31.71 -16.85 -26.89
CA ALA A 484 33.11 -17.19 -26.66
C ALA A 484 33.85 -17.21 -28.00
N GLN A 485 34.99 -16.50 -28.06
CA GLN A 485 36.18 -16.87 -28.82
C GLN A 485 37.40 -16.52 -27.95
#